data_AF-A0A2K8VCS2-F1
#
_entry.id   AF-A0A2K8VCS2-F1
#
_cell.length_a   1.000
_cell.length_b   1.000
_cell.length_c   1.000
_cell.angle_alpha   90.00
_cell.angle_beta   90.00
_cell.angle_gamma   90.00
#
_symmetry.space_group_name_H-M   'P 1'
#
loop_
_entity.id
_entity.type
_entity.pdbx_description
1 polymer ?
#
loop_
_entity_poly.entity_id
_entity_poly.type
_entity_poly.pdbx_seq_one_letter_code
_entity_poly.pdbx_strand_id
1 'polypeptide(L)'
;MGKDVSKATTTFLFCDGGSCKKAKSEMAVREARAHLRNGGLWDKTHSIRTRCNGRCEDAPTWIVQPGNYWYKNVTPEKAVEIIDTHINENKHIDSYLLYKDGDEVMDSENERTVKPIVFKEKDDKDYGNALVARSPASDQFLYPLFKKLFETPSNIQVNFPNENQKIITQSHQVTYTDDFDIVVEGPETYLILAIGPITKVMENDVTQEIKDRKVGVAEVIWKQEDTDYIAHIRLKNRKGKFLVSLGIPKNNNTLWEYILSIYLSMDSKKPKIVLPVEQ
;
A
#
# COMPACT_ATOMS: atom_id res chain seq x y z
N MET A 1 -7.47 33.66 -1.97
CA MET A 1 -6.23 34.36 -1.55
C MET A 1 -5.08 33.36 -1.62
N GLY A 2 -4.26 33.43 -2.67
CA GLY A 2 -3.14 32.50 -2.91
C GLY A 2 -1.84 33.08 -2.35
N LYS A 3 -0.94 32.20 -1.91
CA LYS A 3 0.42 32.57 -1.54
C LYS A 3 1.27 32.65 -2.81
N ASP A 4 2.10 33.67 -2.93
CA ASP A 4 3.10 33.76 -4.00
C ASP A 4 4.25 32.80 -3.71
N VAL A 5 4.16 31.58 -4.26
CA VAL A 5 5.14 30.52 -4.00
C VAL A 5 6.52 30.80 -4.61
N SER A 6 6.64 31.76 -5.54
CA SER A 6 7.93 32.13 -6.11
C SER A 6 8.87 32.79 -5.10
N LYS A 7 8.31 33.33 -4.01
CA LYS A 7 9.06 33.95 -2.91
C LYS A 7 9.51 32.95 -1.83
N ALA A 8 8.99 31.72 -1.86
CA ALA A 8 9.34 30.71 -0.87
C ALA A 8 10.71 30.10 -1.19
N THR A 9 11.68 30.27 -0.30
CA THR A 9 13.02 29.67 -0.42
C THR A 9 13.10 28.30 0.25
N THR A 10 12.21 28.03 1.20
CA THR A 10 12.19 26.80 1.99
C THR A 10 10.78 26.24 2.06
N THR A 11 10.63 24.94 1.82
CA THR A 11 9.34 24.24 1.91
C THR A 11 9.39 23.17 2.99
N PHE A 12 8.47 23.25 3.94
CA PHE A 12 8.27 22.25 4.97
C PHE A 12 7.06 21.37 4.62
N LEU A 13 7.27 20.06 4.60
CA LEU A 13 6.24 19.06 4.36
C LEU A 13 5.95 18.33 5.68
N PHE A 14 4.73 18.44 6.16
CA PHE A 14 4.29 17.90 7.44
C PHE A 14 3.39 16.69 7.22
N CYS A 15 3.84 15.50 7.64
CA CYS A 15 3.03 14.29 7.52
C CYS A 15 1.77 14.34 8.40
N ASP A 16 0.61 14.19 7.77
CA ASP A 16 -0.73 14.11 8.37
C ASP A 16 -1.29 12.67 8.39
N GLY A 17 -0.48 11.70 7.97
CA GLY A 17 -0.86 10.28 7.93
C GLY A 17 -1.31 9.73 9.29
N GLY A 18 -2.06 8.62 9.27
CA GLY A 18 -2.70 8.08 10.48
C GLY A 18 -1.76 7.82 11.65
N SER A 19 -0.55 7.30 11.39
CA SER A 19 0.47 7.07 12.43
C SER A 19 1.02 8.38 13.00
N CYS A 20 1.29 9.40 12.16
CA CYS A 20 1.71 10.73 12.60
C CYS A 20 0.64 11.43 13.44
N LYS A 21 -0.64 11.34 13.04
CA LYS A 21 -1.76 11.85 13.84
C LYS A 21 -1.86 11.17 15.22
N LYS A 22 -1.70 9.84 15.27
CA LYS A 22 -1.66 9.10 16.55
C LYS A 22 -0.47 9.52 17.40
N ALA A 23 0.67 9.82 16.77
CA ALA A 23 1.85 10.39 17.41
C ALA A 23 1.74 11.92 17.68
N LYS A 24 0.52 12.47 17.70
CA LYS A 24 0.22 13.87 18.02
C LYS A 24 0.91 14.91 17.12
N SER A 25 1.15 14.58 15.84
CA SER A 25 1.81 15.48 14.87
C SER A 25 1.15 16.86 14.75
N GLU A 26 -0.15 16.95 15.03
CA GLU A 26 -0.90 18.19 14.96
C GLU A 26 -0.36 19.30 15.89
N MET A 27 0.17 18.94 17.06
CA MET A 27 0.74 19.92 17.98
C MET A 27 1.99 20.57 17.37
N ALA A 28 2.88 19.77 16.79
CA ALA A 28 4.09 20.27 16.14
C ALA A 28 3.77 21.15 14.93
N VAL A 29 2.77 20.77 14.11
CA VAL A 29 2.36 21.58 12.95
C VAL A 29 1.77 22.91 13.36
N ARG A 30 1.00 22.96 14.46
CA ARG A 30 0.43 24.21 14.97
C ARG A 30 1.53 25.15 15.46
N GLU A 31 2.47 24.65 16.25
CA GLU A 31 3.59 25.47 16.72
C GLU A 31 4.45 25.98 15.58
N ALA A 32 4.82 25.13 14.62
CA ALA A 32 5.57 25.56 13.44
C ALA A 32 4.86 26.67 12.67
N ARG A 33 3.55 26.53 12.41
CA ARG A 33 2.81 27.54 11.66
C ARG A 33 2.61 28.83 12.45
N ALA A 34 2.43 28.76 13.77
CA ALA A 34 2.37 29.92 14.63
C ALA A 34 3.71 30.67 14.62
N HIS A 35 4.82 29.95 14.78
CA HIS A 35 6.19 30.47 14.72
C HIS A 35 6.49 31.17 13.38
N LEU A 36 6.21 30.49 12.26
CA LEU A 36 6.40 31.08 10.92
C LEU A 36 5.57 32.35 10.69
N ARG A 37 4.36 32.41 11.24
CA ARG A 37 3.49 33.59 11.12
C ARG A 37 3.99 34.74 11.98
N ASN A 38 4.22 34.49 13.27
CA ASN A 38 4.61 35.52 14.22
C ASN A 38 6.03 36.04 13.97
N GLY A 39 6.92 35.22 13.41
CA GLY A 39 8.26 35.62 12.98
C GLY A 39 8.31 36.36 11.64
N GLY A 40 7.17 36.61 10.96
CA GLY A 40 7.15 37.24 9.64
C GLY A 40 7.79 36.39 8.53
N LEU A 41 7.98 35.09 8.78
CA LEU A 41 8.63 34.14 7.87
C LEU A 41 7.66 33.53 6.88
N TRP A 42 6.36 33.81 7.01
CA TRP A 42 5.33 33.18 6.20
C TRP A 42 5.62 33.33 4.72
N ASP A 43 5.85 34.53 4.18
CA ASP A 43 5.98 34.70 2.73
C ASP A 43 7.27 34.13 2.13
N LYS A 44 8.31 33.95 2.95
CA LYS A 44 9.60 33.34 2.56
C LYS A 44 9.62 31.82 2.65
N THR A 45 8.59 31.21 3.23
CA THR A 45 8.52 29.76 3.45
C THR A 45 7.28 29.18 2.77
N HIS A 46 7.20 27.87 2.61
CA HIS A 46 5.96 27.19 2.25
C HIS A 46 5.73 26.03 3.21
N SER A 47 4.48 25.79 3.60
CA SER A 47 4.14 24.70 4.53
C SER A 47 3.03 23.84 3.90
N ILE A 48 3.34 22.58 3.63
CA ILE A 48 2.43 21.63 3.00
C ILE A 48 2.07 20.56 4.04
N ARG A 49 0.80 20.21 4.15
CA ARG A 49 0.40 18.99 4.85
C ARG A 49 0.36 17.86 3.83
N THR A 50 1.07 16.78 4.08
CA THR A 50 1.12 15.59 3.24
C THR A 50 0.29 14.47 3.85
N ARG A 51 -0.13 13.50 3.03
CA ARG A 51 -0.60 12.20 3.54
C ARG A 51 0.60 11.36 4.02
N CYS A 52 0.41 10.05 4.21
CA CYS A 52 1.49 9.16 4.63
C CYS A 52 2.72 9.28 3.71
N ASN A 53 3.89 9.50 4.31
CA ASN A 53 5.18 9.56 3.62
C ASN A 53 5.96 8.23 3.66
N GLY A 54 5.33 7.13 4.08
CA GLY A 54 5.95 5.79 4.07
C GLY A 54 6.85 5.47 5.27
N ARG A 55 7.08 6.41 6.19
CA ARG A 55 7.88 6.23 7.42
C ARG A 55 7.01 6.35 8.66
N CYS A 56 6.15 5.36 8.88
CA CYS A 56 5.20 5.35 9.99
C CYS A 56 5.86 5.02 11.34
N GLU A 57 6.96 4.28 11.26
CA GLU A 57 7.82 3.81 12.34
C GLU A 57 8.53 4.98 13.05
N ASP A 58 8.74 6.08 12.34
CA ASP A 58 9.50 7.27 12.78
C ASP A 58 8.60 8.49 13.06
N ALA A 59 7.30 8.25 13.17
CA ALA A 59 6.29 9.30 13.27
C ALA A 59 6.42 10.14 14.57
N PRO A 60 6.18 11.48 14.52
CA PRO A 60 5.87 12.28 13.33
C PRO A 60 7.07 12.54 12.42
N THR A 61 6.87 12.43 11.11
CA THR A 61 7.93 12.67 10.11
C THR A 61 7.69 13.91 9.28
N TRP A 62 8.74 14.73 9.12
CA TRP A 62 8.71 15.95 8.31
C TRP A 62 9.79 15.87 7.22
N ILE A 63 9.60 16.61 6.13
CA ILE A 63 10.60 16.78 5.08
C ILE A 63 10.82 18.27 4.86
N VAL A 64 12.08 18.70 4.79
CA VAL A 64 12.44 20.09 4.47
C VAL A 64 13.17 20.12 3.14
N GLN A 65 12.74 21.05 2.28
CA GLN A 65 13.30 21.30 0.96
C GLN A 65 13.79 22.75 0.87
N PRO A 66 14.89 23.02 0.13
CA PRO A 66 15.72 22.07 -0.62
C PRO A 66 16.61 21.19 0.28
N GLY A 67 17.23 20.15 -0.30
CA GLY A 67 18.19 19.27 0.39
C GLY A 67 17.61 17.98 0.99
N ASN A 68 16.30 17.78 0.83
CA ASN A 68 15.60 16.54 1.18
C ASN A 68 15.92 16.04 2.60
N TYR A 69 15.82 16.93 3.58
CA TYR A 69 16.06 16.62 4.99
C TYR A 69 14.83 15.97 5.59
N TRP A 70 14.92 14.68 5.93
CA TRP A 70 13.87 13.96 6.63
C TRP A 70 14.11 14.02 8.14
N TYR A 71 13.10 14.44 8.88
CA TYR A 71 13.10 14.48 10.33
C TYR A 71 12.18 13.39 10.91
N LYS A 72 12.60 12.79 12.03
CA LYS A 72 11.85 11.79 12.79
C LYS A 72 11.42 12.31 14.16
N ASN A 73 10.38 11.71 14.73
CA ASN A 73 9.93 11.97 16.11
C ASN A 73 9.79 13.47 16.41
N VAL A 74 9.17 14.22 15.48
CA VAL A 74 9.09 15.68 15.57
C VAL A 74 8.08 16.10 16.65
N THR A 75 8.59 16.78 17.68
CA THR A 75 7.79 17.41 18.75
C THR A 75 7.57 18.90 18.45
N PRO A 76 6.68 19.59 19.18
CA PRO A 76 6.50 21.04 19.03
C PRO A 76 7.77 21.87 19.24
N GLU A 77 8.62 21.46 20.18
CA GLU A 77 9.90 22.14 20.47
C GLU A 77 10.87 21.94 19.29
N LYS A 78 11.06 20.68 18.86
CA LYS A 78 11.89 20.36 17.69
C LYS A 78 11.41 21.09 16.44
N ALA A 79 10.10 21.25 16.27
CA ALA A 79 9.53 21.94 15.11
C ALA A 79 10.02 23.39 15.00
N VAL A 80 10.06 24.11 16.12
CA VAL A 80 10.56 25.49 16.16
C VAL A 80 12.06 25.52 15.86
N GLU A 81 12.85 24.64 16.52
CA GLU A 81 14.29 24.54 16.28
C GLU A 81 14.62 24.22 14.81
N ILE A 82 13.92 23.24 14.21
CA ILE A 82 14.08 22.89 12.80
C ILE A 82 13.83 24.11 11.91
N ILE A 83 12.77 24.88 12.17
CA ILE A 83 12.48 26.08 11.38
C ILE A 83 13.61 27.11 11.52
N ASP A 84 14.02 27.42 12.75
CA ASP A 84 15.03 28.46 12.97
C ASP A 84 16.38 28.09 12.36
N THR A 85 16.83 26.84 12.49
CA THR A 85 18.10 26.40 11.90
C THR A 85 18.05 26.42 10.38
N HIS A 86 16.94 26.01 9.75
CA HIS A 86 16.81 26.06 8.29
C HIS A 86 16.70 27.49 7.76
N ILE A 87 15.91 28.35 8.41
CA ILE A 87 15.60 29.67 7.88
C ILE A 87 16.65 30.71 8.24
N ASN A 88 17.17 30.71 9.47
CA ASN A 88 18.07 31.75 9.94
C ASN A 88 19.55 31.37 9.69
N GLU A 89 19.88 30.08 9.77
CA GLU A 89 21.27 29.61 9.65
C GLU A 89 21.58 28.91 8.33
N ASN A 90 20.55 28.55 7.55
CA ASN A 90 20.69 27.71 6.36
C ASN A 90 21.42 26.38 6.66
N LYS A 91 21.06 25.76 7.79
CA LYS A 91 21.63 24.50 8.32
C LYS A 91 20.53 23.50 8.69
N HIS A 92 20.95 22.31 9.11
CA HIS A 92 20.10 21.26 9.67
C HIS A 92 20.64 20.79 11.02
N ILE A 93 19.79 20.09 11.79
CA ILE A 93 20.12 19.50 13.08
C ILE A 93 20.31 17.99 12.88
N ASP A 94 21.55 17.50 12.85
CA ASP A 94 21.87 16.09 12.55
C ASP A 94 21.18 15.11 13.51
N SER A 95 21.12 15.42 14.80
CA SER A 95 20.52 14.54 15.82
C SER A 95 19.00 14.33 15.65
N TYR A 96 18.34 15.12 14.81
CA TYR A 96 16.91 14.99 14.53
C TYR A 96 16.61 14.29 13.20
N LEU A 97 17.64 14.10 12.37
CA LEU A 97 17.48 13.54 11.04
C LEU A 97 17.16 12.05 11.09
N LEU A 98 16.30 11.65 10.16
CA LEU A 98 16.13 10.27 9.72
C LEU A 98 17.01 9.99 8.49
N TYR A 99 17.12 10.97 7.60
CA TYR A 99 17.81 10.84 6.32
C TYR A 99 18.07 12.23 5.71
N LYS A 100 19.14 12.38 4.94
CA LYS A 100 19.36 13.48 4.00
C LYS A 100 20.03 12.98 2.72
N ASP A 101 19.95 13.78 1.65
CA ASP A 101 20.65 13.46 0.40
C ASP A 101 22.14 13.26 0.65
N GLY A 102 22.68 12.14 0.16
CA GLY A 102 24.06 11.72 0.36
C GLY A 102 24.26 10.64 1.44
N ASP A 103 23.24 10.37 2.27
CA ASP A 103 23.30 9.26 3.21
C ASP A 103 23.16 7.91 2.49
N GLU A 104 23.97 6.92 2.88
CA GLU A 104 23.88 5.54 2.37
C GLU A 104 22.80 4.72 3.09
N VAL A 105 22.50 5.09 4.34
CA VAL A 105 21.56 4.39 5.22
C VAL A 105 20.70 5.38 5.99
N MET A 106 19.44 5.02 6.26
CA MET A 106 18.58 5.81 7.12
C MET A 106 18.92 5.58 8.60
N ASP A 107 18.88 6.64 9.40
CA ASP A 107 18.99 6.56 10.86
C ASP A 107 17.61 6.30 11.49
N SER A 108 17.23 5.03 11.57
CA SER A 108 15.96 4.57 12.13
C SER A 108 16.19 3.59 13.28
N GLU A 109 15.63 3.90 14.44
CA GLU A 109 15.64 2.99 15.61
C GLU A 109 14.52 1.94 15.55
N ASN A 110 13.57 2.11 14.62
CA ASN A 110 12.33 1.34 14.56
C ASN A 110 12.17 0.56 13.25
N GLU A 111 13.29 0.24 12.58
CA GLU A 111 13.23 -0.45 11.29
C GLU A 111 12.54 -1.81 11.42
N ARG A 112 11.43 -1.97 10.69
CA ARG A 112 10.66 -3.22 10.70
C ARG A 112 11.15 -4.14 9.59
N THR A 113 11.60 -5.33 9.96
CA THR A 113 11.82 -6.39 8.97
C THR A 113 10.47 -6.84 8.42
N VAL A 114 10.17 -6.46 7.18
CA VAL A 114 9.02 -7.03 6.46
C VAL A 114 9.33 -8.51 6.20
N LYS A 115 8.58 -9.40 6.83
CA LYS A 115 8.72 -10.83 6.55
C LYS A 115 8.44 -11.06 5.06
N PRO A 116 9.36 -11.70 4.32
CA PRO A 116 9.11 -11.95 2.91
C PRO A 116 7.88 -12.83 2.77
N ILE A 117 7.11 -12.58 1.72
CA ILE A 117 6.07 -13.52 1.32
C ILE A 117 6.77 -14.80 0.87
N VAL A 118 6.24 -15.94 1.31
CA VAL A 118 6.75 -17.27 0.98
C VAL A 118 5.58 -18.18 0.67
N PHE A 119 5.81 -19.15 -0.21
CA PHE A 119 4.94 -20.30 -0.38
C PHE A 119 5.22 -21.33 0.72
N LYS A 120 4.14 -21.93 1.23
CA LYS A 120 4.21 -23.06 2.16
C LYS A 120 3.34 -24.18 1.64
N GLU A 121 3.79 -25.41 1.81
CA GLU A 121 2.95 -26.58 1.55
C GLU A 121 1.74 -26.58 2.48
N LYS A 122 0.58 -26.88 1.90
CA LYS A 122 -0.68 -26.94 2.62
C LYS A 122 -1.62 -27.88 1.89
N ASP A 123 -2.25 -28.78 2.66
CA ASP A 123 -3.46 -29.45 2.21
C ASP A 123 -4.63 -28.45 2.24
N ASP A 124 -4.91 -27.87 1.08
CA ASP A 124 -5.93 -26.85 0.93
C ASP A 124 -7.27 -27.47 0.54
N LYS A 125 -8.32 -27.10 1.27
CA LYS A 125 -9.66 -27.66 1.10
C LYS A 125 -10.18 -27.63 -0.35
N ASP A 126 -9.83 -26.60 -1.11
CA ASP A 126 -10.38 -26.39 -2.46
C ASP A 126 -9.41 -26.90 -3.55
N TYR A 127 -8.12 -27.03 -3.25
CA TYR A 127 -7.07 -27.30 -4.26
C TYR A 127 -6.19 -28.52 -3.94
N GLY A 128 -6.48 -29.25 -2.85
CA GLY A 128 -5.67 -30.36 -2.37
C GLY A 128 -4.28 -29.89 -1.92
N ASN A 129 -3.29 -30.77 -2.06
CA ASN A 129 -1.91 -30.41 -1.76
C ASN A 129 -1.41 -29.33 -2.74
N ALA A 130 -1.09 -28.15 -2.20
CA ALA A 130 -0.61 -27.01 -2.97
C ALA A 130 0.36 -26.15 -2.17
N LEU A 131 1.11 -25.32 -2.89
CA LEU A 131 1.94 -24.27 -2.33
C LEU A 131 1.12 -22.99 -2.17
N VAL A 132 0.92 -22.53 -0.95
CA VAL A 132 0.08 -21.34 -0.66
C VAL A 132 0.92 -20.20 -0.11
N ALA A 133 0.83 -19.04 -0.74
CA ALA A 133 1.40 -17.78 -0.28
C ALA A 133 0.31 -16.81 0.17
N ARG A 134 0.45 -16.27 1.39
CA ARG A 134 -0.43 -15.20 1.87
C ARG A 134 -0.02 -13.88 1.20
N SER A 135 -0.89 -13.32 0.38
CA SER A 135 -0.61 -12.10 -0.39
C SER A 135 -1.26 -10.86 0.25
N PRO A 136 -0.76 -9.65 -0.05
CA PRO A 136 -1.37 -8.41 0.39
C PRO A 136 -2.75 -8.21 -0.25
N ALA A 137 -3.72 -7.76 0.54
CA ALA A 137 -5.12 -7.61 0.11
C ALA A 137 -5.60 -6.15 0.08
N SER A 138 -4.69 -5.17 0.22
CA SER A 138 -5.06 -3.77 0.09
C SER A 138 -5.21 -3.36 -1.37
N ASP A 139 -5.93 -2.27 -1.58
CA ASP A 139 -6.12 -1.64 -2.88
C ASP A 139 -4.82 -1.35 -3.64
N GLN A 140 -3.74 -0.97 -2.95
CA GLN A 140 -2.41 -0.77 -3.55
C GLN A 140 -1.88 -1.99 -4.31
N PHE A 141 -2.32 -3.20 -3.95
CA PHE A 141 -1.91 -4.44 -4.62
C PHE A 141 -3.02 -5.00 -5.49
N LEU A 142 -4.27 -4.99 -5.01
CA LEU A 142 -5.39 -5.59 -5.75
C LEU A 142 -5.82 -4.75 -6.96
N TYR A 143 -5.81 -3.42 -6.88
CA TYR A 143 -6.20 -2.61 -8.02
C TYR A 143 -5.29 -2.79 -9.25
N PRO A 144 -3.94 -2.66 -9.14
CA PRO A 144 -3.07 -2.91 -10.30
C PRO A 144 -3.14 -4.36 -10.77
N LEU A 145 -3.29 -5.33 -9.86
CA LEU A 145 -3.50 -6.73 -10.22
C LEU A 145 -4.75 -6.91 -11.07
N PHE A 146 -5.89 -6.33 -10.67
CA PHE A 146 -7.14 -6.45 -11.42
C PHE A 146 -7.04 -5.76 -12.79
N LYS A 147 -6.41 -4.58 -12.89
CA LYS A 147 -6.13 -3.98 -14.20
C LYS A 147 -5.32 -4.92 -15.09
N LYS A 148 -4.26 -5.54 -14.55
CA LYS A 148 -3.43 -6.50 -15.28
C LYS A 148 -4.20 -7.75 -15.73
N LEU A 149 -5.16 -8.20 -14.93
CA LEU A 149 -5.94 -9.41 -15.17
C LEU A 149 -7.09 -9.20 -16.18
N PHE A 150 -7.68 -8.01 -16.22
CA PHE A 150 -8.94 -7.78 -16.93
C PHE A 150 -8.87 -6.77 -18.08
N GLU A 151 -7.96 -5.77 -18.06
CA GLU A 151 -7.91 -4.75 -19.13
C GLU A 151 -7.31 -5.26 -20.45
N THR A 152 -6.77 -6.47 -20.44
CA THR A 152 -6.29 -7.19 -21.63
C THR A 152 -6.78 -8.63 -21.60
N PRO A 153 -7.08 -9.25 -22.75
CA PRO A 153 -7.39 -10.68 -22.84
C PRO A 153 -6.32 -11.53 -22.14
N SER A 154 -6.68 -12.13 -21.00
CA SER A 154 -5.75 -12.86 -20.13
C SER A 154 -6.04 -14.37 -20.10
N ASN A 155 -7.20 -14.78 -20.62
CA ASN A 155 -7.73 -16.13 -20.59
C ASN A 155 -7.88 -16.71 -19.17
N ILE A 156 -7.90 -15.85 -18.14
CA ILE A 156 -8.07 -16.31 -16.77
C ILE A 156 -9.46 -16.90 -16.55
N GLN A 157 -9.54 -17.85 -15.65
CA GLN A 157 -10.80 -18.38 -15.16
C GLN A 157 -11.25 -17.58 -13.94
N VAL A 158 -12.49 -17.10 -13.93
CA VAL A 158 -13.11 -16.45 -12.78
C VAL A 158 -14.16 -17.38 -12.19
N ASN A 159 -13.99 -17.73 -10.92
CA ASN A 159 -14.90 -18.59 -10.17
C ASN A 159 -15.60 -17.78 -9.09
N PHE A 160 -16.92 -17.70 -9.17
CA PHE A 160 -17.78 -16.97 -8.25
C PHE A 160 -18.41 -17.90 -7.21
N PRO A 161 -18.90 -17.38 -6.07
CA PRO A 161 -19.61 -18.18 -5.09
C PRO A 161 -20.97 -18.61 -5.67
N ASN A 162 -21.20 -19.92 -5.79
CA ASN A 162 -22.47 -20.52 -6.24
C ASN A 162 -22.90 -20.15 -7.68
N GLU A 163 -21.98 -19.73 -8.54
CA GLU A 163 -22.25 -19.46 -9.96
C GLU A 163 -21.30 -20.24 -10.87
N ASN A 164 -21.63 -20.27 -12.17
CA ASN A 164 -20.79 -20.91 -13.17
C ASN A 164 -19.48 -20.15 -13.38
N GLN A 165 -18.40 -20.90 -13.51
CA GLN A 165 -17.09 -20.40 -13.94
C GLN A 165 -17.17 -19.63 -15.27
N LYS A 166 -16.38 -18.57 -15.40
CA LYS A 166 -16.25 -17.74 -16.60
C LYS A 166 -14.79 -17.73 -17.06
N ILE A 167 -14.56 -17.73 -18.37
CA ILE A 167 -13.23 -17.50 -18.94
C ILE A 167 -13.21 -16.10 -19.53
N ILE A 168 -12.14 -15.35 -19.25
CA ILE A 168 -11.96 -13.97 -19.68
C ILE A 168 -11.14 -13.95 -20.97
N THR A 169 -11.82 -13.99 -22.10
CA THR A 169 -11.20 -13.96 -23.44
C THR A 169 -11.21 -12.56 -24.06
N GLN A 170 -11.98 -11.64 -23.49
CA GLN A 170 -12.07 -10.25 -23.92
C GLN A 170 -11.58 -9.30 -22.82
N SER A 171 -11.30 -8.05 -23.18
CA SER A 171 -10.98 -7.00 -22.21
C SER A 171 -12.23 -6.52 -21.48
N HIS A 172 -12.08 -6.22 -20.20
CA HIS A 172 -13.09 -5.62 -19.33
C HIS A 172 -12.56 -4.30 -18.78
N GLN A 173 -13.46 -3.38 -18.50
CA GLN A 173 -13.12 -2.16 -17.80
C GLN A 173 -12.93 -2.45 -16.31
N VAL A 174 -11.87 -1.88 -15.72
CA VAL A 174 -11.62 -1.95 -14.28
C VAL A 174 -11.67 -0.54 -13.70
N THR A 175 -12.70 -0.25 -12.90
CA THR A 175 -12.88 1.06 -12.27
C THR A 175 -12.77 0.96 -10.75
N TYR A 176 -12.11 1.93 -10.14
CA TYR A 176 -12.04 2.10 -8.69
C TYR A 176 -12.19 3.58 -8.37
N THR A 177 -13.42 4.07 -8.53
CA THR A 177 -13.81 5.49 -8.33
C THR A 177 -14.60 5.70 -7.05
N ASP A 178 -15.18 4.63 -6.50
CA ASP A 178 -15.80 4.60 -5.19
C ASP A 178 -14.73 4.46 -4.08
N ASP A 179 -15.04 4.90 -2.87
CA ASP A 179 -14.13 4.84 -1.72
C ASP A 179 -13.71 3.40 -1.34
N PHE A 180 -14.52 2.40 -1.73
CA PHE A 180 -14.31 1.00 -1.39
C PHE A 180 -14.22 0.10 -2.61
N ASP A 181 -15.02 0.36 -3.64
CA ASP A 181 -15.35 -0.65 -4.63
C ASP A 181 -14.51 -0.61 -5.89
N ILE A 182 -13.86 -1.74 -6.14
CA ILE A 182 -13.41 -2.09 -7.48
C ILE A 182 -14.55 -2.79 -8.22
N VAL A 183 -14.81 -2.32 -9.43
CA VAL A 183 -15.76 -2.89 -10.37
C VAL A 183 -15.00 -3.37 -11.60
N VAL A 184 -15.23 -4.61 -11.99
CA VAL A 184 -14.85 -5.16 -13.29
C VAL A 184 -16.13 -5.33 -14.09
N GLU A 185 -16.22 -4.67 -15.24
CA GLU A 185 -17.39 -4.70 -16.09
C GLU A 185 -17.00 -4.94 -17.55
N GLY A 186 -17.69 -5.87 -18.20
CA GLY A 186 -17.48 -6.15 -19.62
C GLY A 186 -18.31 -7.33 -20.11
N PRO A 187 -18.07 -7.79 -21.36
CA PRO A 187 -18.97 -8.71 -22.06
C PRO A 187 -19.16 -10.06 -21.36
N GLU A 188 -18.15 -10.53 -20.64
CA GLU A 188 -18.11 -11.91 -20.10
C GLU A 188 -18.34 -11.97 -18.59
N THR A 189 -18.17 -10.85 -17.88
CA THR A 189 -18.25 -10.83 -16.42
C THR A 189 -18.59 -9.45 -15.88
N TYR A 190 -19.29 -9.45 -14.76
CA TYR A 190 -19.47 -8.31 -13.88
C TYR A 190 -19.06 -8.74 -12.47
N LEU A 191 -18.09 -8.06 -11.86
CA LEU A 191 -17.57 -8.39 -10.54
C LEU A 191 -17.42 -7.10 -9.73
N ILE A 192 -17.93 -7.12 -8.50
CA ILE A 192 -17.75 -6.03 -7.55
C ILE A 192 -17.15 -6.55 -6.25
N LEU A 193 -16.06 -5.92 -5.80
CA LEU A 193 -15.39 -6.23 -4.53
C LEU A 193 -15.07 -4.93 -3.81
N ALA A 194 -15.14 -4.96 -2.48
CA ALA A 194 -14.59 -3.85 -1.70
C ALA A 194 -13.11 -4.11 -1.44
N ILE A 195 -12.22 -3.26 -1.97
CA ILE A 195 -10.76 -3.33 -1.78
C ILE A 195 -10.20 -2.09 -1.05
N GLY A 196 -10.97 -1.01 -0.98
CA GLY A 196 -10.57 0.21 -0.27
C GLY A 196 -10.48 0.09 1.24
N PRO A 197 -9.75 1.00 1.88
CA PRO A 197 -9.51 0.95 3.32
C PRO A 197 -10.78 1.24 4.11
N ILE A 198 -11.16 0.29 4.97
CA ILE A 198 -12.20 0.51 5.99
C ILE A 198 -11.48 0.67 7.33
N THR A 199 -11.39 1.92 7.79
CA THR A 199 -10.79 2.24 9.10
C THR A 199 -11.75 1.94 10.24
N LYS A 200 -11.25 1.77 11.46
CA LYS A 200 -12.10 1.57 12.66
C LYS A 200 -13.17 2.65 12.85
N VAL A 201 -12.87 3.89 12.44
CA VAL A 201 -13.82 5.01 12.54
C VAL A 201 -14.96 4.83 11.55
N MET A 202 -14.66 4.31 10.35
CA MET A 202 -15.65 4.07 9.29
C MET A 202 -16.46 2.79 9.52
N GLU A 203 -15.97 1.85 10.34
CA GLU A 203 -16.61 0.54 10.51
C GLU A 203 -18.06 0.64 11.01
N ASN A 204 -18.44 1.69 11.72
CA ASN A 204 -19.82 1.85 12.19
C ASN A 204 -20.77 2.33 11.08
N ASP A 205 -20.26 3.09 10.11
CA ASP A 205 -21.06 3.73 9.07
C ASP A 205 -21.10 2.93 7.76
N VAL A 206 -20.17 1.99 7.59
CA VAL A 206 -20.14 1.11 6.41
C VAL A 206 -21.18 -0.01 6.53
N THR A 207 -21.99 -0.19 5.48
CA THR A 207 -23.05 -1.20 5.42
C THR A 207 -22.50 -2.63 5.53
N GLN A 208 -23.35 -3.57 5.98
CA GLN A 208 -22.95 -4.97 6.10
C GLN A 208 -22.64 -5.60 4.74
N GLU A 209 -23.31 -5.15 3.67
CA GLU A 209 -23.07 -5.60 2.30
C GLU A 209 -21.64 -5.31 1.84
N ILE A 210 -21.16 -4.08 2.04
CA ILE A 210 -19.76 -3.70 1.73
C ILE A 210 -18.79 -4.54 2.57
N LYS A 211 -19.07 -4.70 3.87
CA LYS A 211 -18.24 -5.53 4.77
C LYS A 211 -18.18 -6.99 4.33
N ASP A 212 -19.26 -7.53 3.79
CA ASP A 212 -19.35 -8.93 3.38
C ASP A 212 -18.54 -9.21 2.11
N ARG A 213 -18.47 -8.24 1.19
CA ARG A 213 -17.61 -8.29 -0.02
C ARG A 213 -16.25 -7.59 0.13
N LYS A 214 -15.92 -7.10 1.33
CA LYS A 214 -14.59 -6.56 1.65
C LYS A 214 -13.55 -7.65 1.61
N VAL A 215 -12.63 -7.57 0.66
CA VAL A 215 -11.47 -8.45 0.60
C VAL A 215 -10.61 -8.20 1.84
N GLY A 216 -10.44 -9.24 2.65
CA GLY A 216 -9.60 -9.22 3.86
C GLY A 216 -8.46 -10.25 3.80
N VAL A 217 -8.56 -11.19 2.86
CA VAL A 217 -7.66 -12.31 2.68
C VAL A 217 -7.41 -12.47 1.19
N ALA A 218 -6.14 -12.43 0.78
CA ALA A 218 -5.72 -12.80 -0.55
C ALA A 218 -4.66 -13.90 -0.44
N GLU A 219 -4.77 -14.91 -1.29
CA GLU A 219 -3.90 -16.08 -1.32
C GLU A 219 -3.52 -16.36 -2.77
N VAL A 220 -2.23 -16.62 -3.02
CA VAL A 220 -1.78 -17.20 -4.29
C VAL A 220 -1.50 -18.67 -4.04
N ILE A 221 -2.15 -19.53 -4.80
CA ILE A 221 -2.13 -20.98 -4.66
C ILE A 221 -1.45 -21.52 -5.91
N TRP A 222 -0.21 -21.97 -5.76
CA TRP A 222 0.57 -22.56 -6.84
C TRP A 222 0.38 -24.07 -6.83
N LYS A 223 -0.23 -24.58 -7.92
CA LYS A 223 -0.52 -26.00 -8.10
C LYS A 223 0.38 -26.56 -9.20
N GLN A 224 1.51 -27.14 -8.80
CA GLN A 224 2.57 -27.54 -9.74
C GLN A 224 2.15 -28.67 -10.69
N GLU A 225 1.25 -29.54 -10.24
CA GLU A 225 0.79 -30.73 -10.98
C GLU A 225 -0.42 -30.48 -11.89
N ASP A 226 -1.06 -29.30 -11.81
CA ASP A 226 -2.24 -28.99 -12.63
C ASP A 226 -1.87 -28.79 -14.11
N THR A 227 -2.69 -29.31 -15.02
CA THR A 227 -2.45 -29.24 -16.47
C THR A 227 -2.87 -27.92 -17.08
N ASP A 228 -3.91 -27.29 -16.53
CA ASP A 228 -4.61 -26.18 -17.18
C ASP A 228 -4.23 -24.84 -16.56
N TYR A 229 -4.02 -24.81 -15.24
CA TYR A 229 -3.73 -23.59 -14.49
C TYR A 229 -2.44 -23.70 -13.68
N ILE A 230 -1.55 -22.71 -13.80
CA ILE A 230 -0.32 -22.68 -13.00
C ILE A 230 -0.61 -22.24 -11.55
N ALA A 231 -1.58 -21.36 -11.35
CA ALA A 231 -1.90 -20.85 -10.03
C ALA A 231 -3.34 -20.36 -9.95
N HIS A 232 -3.84 -20.19 -8.73
CA HIS A 232 -5.10 -19.50 -8.45
C HIS A 232 -4.87 -18.37 -7.46
N ILE A 233 -5.47 -17.21 -7.73
CA ILE A 233 -5.58 -16.12 -6.75
C ILE A 233 -6.94 -16.26 -6.08
N ARG A 234 -6.96 -16.57 -4.79
CA ARG A 234 -8.20 -16.72 -4.01
C ARG A 234 -8.39 -15.53 -3.08
N LEU A 235 -9.55 -14.90 -3.20
CA LEU A 235 -9.95 -13.78 -2.37
C LEU A 235 -11.08 -14.20 -1.42
N LYS A 236 -10.91 -13.86 -0.14
CA LYS A 236 -11.92 -14.08 0.91
C LYS A 236 -12.13 -12.79 1.69
N ASN A 237 -13.28 -12.68 2.33
CA ASN A 237 -13.51 -11.60 3.26
C ASN A 237 -12.77 -11.82 4.60
N ARG A 238 -12.86 -10.84 5.52
CA ARG A 238 -12.20 -10.92 6.84
C ARG A 238 -12.65 -12.12 7.69
N LYS A 239 -13.86 -12.64 7.46
CA LYS A 239 -14.42 -13.82 8.14
C LYS A 239 -14.07 -15.15 7.44
N GLY A 240 -13.27 -15.10 6.37
CA GLY A 240 -12.89 -16.27 5.59
C GLY A 240 -13.94 -16.74 4.57
N LYS A 241 -15.04 -16.01 4.38
CA LYS A 241 -16.03 -16.31 3.33
C LYS A 241 -15.38 -16.14 1.96
N PHE A 242 -15.51 -17.15 1.10
CA PHE A 242 -15.05 -17.10 -0.29
C PHE A 242 -15.76 -15.99 -1.06
N LEU A 243 -14.99 -15.19 -1.80
CA LEU A 243 -15.49 -14.10 -2.65
C LEU A 243 -15.30 -14.41 -4.13
N VAL A 244 -14.08 -14.77 -4.53
CA VAL A 244 -13.75 -15.12 -5.91
C VAL A 244 -12.44 -15.89 -5.95
N SER A 245 -12.25 -16.77 -6.94
CA SER A 245 -10.91 -17.21 -7.34
C SER A 245 -10.64 -16.94 -8.81
N LEU A 246 -9.37 -16.67 -9.12
CA LEU A 246 -8.89 -16.31 -10.44
C LEU A 246 -7.83 -17.35 -10.84
N GLY A 247 -8.19 -18.28 -11.73
CA GLY A 247 -7.30 -19.30 -12.27
C GLY A 247 -6.41 -18.71 -13.37
N ILE A 248 -5.09 -18.84 -13.18
CA ILE A 248 -4.06 -18.32 -14.07
C ILE A 248 -3.66 -19.43 -15.03
N PRO A 249 -3.89 -19.30 -16.35
CA PRO A 249 -3.59 -20.35 -17.30
C PRO A 249 -2.12 -20.72 -17.33
N LYS A 250 -1.82 -22.01 -17.46
CA LYS A 250 -0.45 -22.52 -17.47
C LYS A 250 0.37 -22.03 -18.65
N ASN A 251 -0.28 -21.69 -19.77
CA ASN A 251 0.36 -21.11 -20.94
C ASN A 251 0.62 -19.59 -20.83
N ASN A 252 0.10 -18.90 -19.79
CA ASN A 252 0.26 -17.46 -19.61
C ASN A 252 1.44 -17.13 -18.68
N ASN A 253 2.66 -17.41 -19.16
CA ASN A 253 3.90 -17.22 -18.40
C ASN A 253 4.11 -15.76 -17.97
N THR A 254 3.77 -14.79 -18.83
CA THR A 254 3.93 -13.37 -18.51
C THR A 254 3.06 -12.93 -17.33
N LEU A 255 1.84 -13.47 -17.23
CA LEU A 255 0.97 -13.18 -16.09
C LEU A 255 1.49 -13.83 -14.81
N TRP A 256 2.03 -15.06 -14.91
CA TRP A 256 2.66 -15.72 -13.76
C TRP A 256 3.90 -14.98 -13.26
N GLU A 257 4.77 -14.52 -14.17
CA GLU A 257 5.93 -13.70 -13.84
C GLU A 257 5.52 -12.38 -13.18
N TYR A 258 4.46 -11.72 -13.66
CA TYR A 258 3.89 -10.53 -13.02
C TYR A 258 3.44 -10.84 -11.58
N ILE A 259 2.74 -11.96 -11.38
CA ILE A 259 2.25 -12.35 -10.04
C ILE A 259 3.43 -12.57 -9.09
N LEU A 260 4.46 -13.29 -9.52
CA LEU A 260 5.64 -13.53 -8.69
C LEU A 260 6.42 -12.23 -8.41
N SER A 261 6.79 -11.49 -9.45
CA SER A 261 7.71 -10.35 -9.34
C SER A 261 7.09 -9.09 -8.77
N ILE A 262 5.84 -8.80 -9.15
CA ILE A 262 5.19 -7.54 -8.80
C ILE A 262 4.22 -7.77 -7.64
N TYR A 263 3.29 -8.73 -7.77
CA TYR A 263 2.26 -8.92 -6.74
C TYR A 263 2.79 -9.57 -5.46
N LEU A 264 3.71 -10.52 -5.56
CA LEU A 264 4.34 -11.20 -4.41
C LEU A 264 5.74 -10.66 -4.05
N SER A 265 6.30 -9.77 -4.87
CA SER A 265 7.66 -9.23 -4.69
C SER A 265 8.73 -10.32 -4.53
N MET A 266 8.65 -11.38 -5.35
CA MET A 266 9.58 -12.50 -5.39
C MET A 266 10.47 -12.47 -6.63
N ASP A 267 11.63 -13.14 -6.57
CA ASP A 267 12.36 -13.50 -7.79
C ASP A 267 11.52 -14.53 -8.57
N SER A 268 11.10 -14.18 -9.80
CA SER A 268 10.28 -15.07 -10.63
C SER A 268 11.01 -16.34 -11.05
N LYS A 269 12.36 -16.32 -11.07
CA LYS A 269 13.20 -17.48 -11.39
C LYS A 269 13.48 -18.35 -10.18
N LYS A 270 13.36 -17.79 -8.97
CA LYS A 270 13.59 -18.47 -7.70
C LYS A 270 12.49 -18.11 -6.67
N PRO A 271 11.25 -18.57 -6.88
CA PRO A 271 10.17 -18.32 -5.94
C PRO A 271 10.53 -18.85 -4.55
N LYS A 272 10.22 -18.08 -3.51
CA LYS A 272 10.56 -18.44 -2.13
C LYS A 272 9.57 -19.49 -1.61
N ILE A 273 10.04 -20.73 -1.44
CA ILE A 273 9.28 -21.84 -0.88
C ILE A 273 9.90 -22.22 0.47
N VAL A 274 9.07 -22.36 1.50
CA VAL A 274 9.47 -22.89 2.80
C VAL A 274 8.87 -24.28 2.93
N LEU A 275 9.73 -25.28 2.86
CA LEU A 275 9.37 -26.67 3.12
C LEU A 275 9.13 -26.87 4.63
N PRO A 276 8.21 -27.76 5.02
CA PRO A 276 8.07 -28.14 6.43
C PRO A 276 9.42 -28.65 6.96
N VAL A 277 9.80 -28.19 8.15
CA VAL A 277 10.94 -28.76 8.87
C VAL A 277 10.51 -30.16 9.31
N GLU A 278 11.19 -31.20 8.83
CA GLU A 278 10.99 -32.57 9.35
C GLU A 278 11.19 -32.53 10.87
N GLN A 279 10.17 -32.97 11.62
CA GLN A 279 10.22 -33.13 13.08
C GLN A 279 10.97 -34.39 13.47
#